data_AF-A0A150W077-F1
#
_entry.id   AF-A0A150W077-F1
#
_cell.length_a   1.000
_cell.length_b   1.000
_cell.length_c   1.000
_cell.angle_alpha   90.00
_cell.angle_beta   90.00
_cell.angle_gamma   90.00
#
_symmetry.space_group_name_H-M   'P 1'
#
loop_
_entity.id
_entity.type
_entity.pdbx_description
1 polymer ?
#
loop_
_entity_poly.entity_id
_entity_poly.type
_entity_poly.pdbx_seq_one_letter_code
_entity_poly.pdbx_strand_id
1 'polypeptide(L)'
;MGEWRLPRYGRGPYDEVPPVLERVLRSPSHDEEAWRELWHLLATEGLTVSAAGFAALPHLRDIARSGETVAVDRALDLAGAIVAGVHQDHGADELVRAVAPVIAELKRMITRRLGDGDLAPATAMALFRARLACAGSSLWSLTEFDFEDGFYTVDCPHCRLRVTIAIGDYGRYSAYRDWDHGDVRRRPLRRADPGDLDGLAAWMHETARALGFAELAEGLTWLFGRAECPDCACTFVVGDQYAAENEPHHAIDGPVPAGGW
;
A
#
# COMPACT_ATOMS: atom_id res chain seq x y z
N MET A 1 -17.87 9.72 -25.79
CA MET A 1 -18.05 8.32 -25.37
C MET A 1 -16.77 7.60 -25.78
N GLY A 2 -15.81 7.47 -24.87
CA GLY A 2 -14.51 6.86 -25.16
C GLY A 2 -14.68 5.35 -25.31
N GLU A 3 -14.06 4.78 -26.34
CA GLU A 3 -14.17 3.36 -26.68
C GLU A 3 -13.55 2.50 -25.56
N TRP A 4 -14.36 1.71 -24.85
CA TRP A 4 -13.90 0.74 -23.86
C TRP A 4 -13.25 -0.44 -24.58
N ARG A 5 -11.91 -0.48 -24.63
CA ARG A 5 -11.16 -1.57 -25.26
C ARG A 5 -10.44 -2.42 -24.21
N LEU A 6 -10.86 -3.68 -24.15
CA LEU A 6 -10.38 -4.66 -23.17
C LEU A 6 -9.05 -5.31 -23.59
N PRO A 7 -8.11 -5.47 -22.66
CA PRO A 7 -7.03 -6.44 -22.78
C PRO A 7 -7.55 -7.89 -22.66
N ARG A 8 -6.92 -8.83 -23.37
CA ARG A 8 -7.39 -10.23 -23.56
C ARG A 8 -7.30 -11.14 -22.32
N TYR A 9 -6.86 -10.64 -21.18
CA TYR A 9 -6.58 -11.47 -20.01
C TYR A 9 -7.43 -10.99 -18.84
N GLY A 10 -8.50 -11.72 -18.51
CA GLY A 10 -9.30 -11.37 -17.34
C GLY A 10 -10.25 -12.45 -16.84
N ARG A 11 -10.22 -12.68 -15.52
CA ARG A 11 -11.27 -13.28 -14.68
C ARG A 11 -11.97 -12.17 -13.87
N GLY A 12 -13.30 -12.19 -13.71
CA GLY A 12 -14.07 -11.11 -13.03
C GLY A 12 -15.48 -10.87 -13.62
N PRO A 13 -16.32 -10.03 -12.99
CA PRO A 13 -17.68 -9.72 -13.44
C PRO A 13 -17.65 -8.65 -14.56
N TYR A 14 -17.26 -9.08 -15.76
CA TYR A 14 -16.99 -8.21 -16.92
C TYR A 14 -18.18 -7.38 -17.39
N ASP A 15 -19.37 -7.95 -17.34
CA ASP A 15 -20.57 -7.30 -17.85
C ASP A 15 -21.18 -6.31 -16.83
N GLU A 16 -20.74 -6.37 -15.56
CA GLU A 16 -21.32 -5.60 -14.45
C GLU A 16 -20.57 -4.28 -14.19
N VAL A 17 -19.27 -4.22 -14.51
CA VAL A 17 -18.46 -3.00 -14.30
C VAL A 17 -18.91 -1.83 -15.18
N PRO A 18 -19.13 -1.97 -16.51
CA PRO A 18 -19.47 -0.82 -17.35
C PRO A 18 -20.76 -0.10 -16.94
N PRO A 19 -21.89 -0.79 -16.65
CA PRO A 19 -23.11 -0.13 -16.19
C PRO A 19 -22.95 0.66 -14.88
N VAL A 20 -22.17 0.14 -13.93
CA VAL A 20 -21.91 0.79 -12.64
C VAL A 20 -20.97 1.99 -12.81
N LEU A 21 -19.92 1.84 -13.63
CA LEU A 21 -19.01 2.94 -13.95
C LEU A 21 -19.74 4.10 -14.65
N GLU A 22 -20.67 3.81 -15.56
CA GLU A 22 -21.51 4.83 -16.17
C GLU A 22 -22.39 5.59 -15.17
N ARG A 23 -22.92 4.90 -14.14
CA ARG A 23 -23.67 5.56 -13.05
C ARG A 23 -22.78 6.53 -12.29
N VAL A 24 -21.57 6.08 -11.92
CA VAL A 24 -20.56 6.94 -11.27
C VAL A 24 -20.24 8.15 -12.14
N LEU A 25 -19.99 7.96 -13.44
CA LEU A 25 -19.66 9.06 -14.36
C LEU A 25 -20.80 10.08 -14.52
N ARG A 26 -22.07 9.68 -14.37
CA ARG A 26 -23.22 10.58 -14.43
C ARG A 26 -23.37 11.44 -13.16
N SER A 27 -23.02 10.89 -12.00
CA SER A 27 -23.18 11.56 -10.70
C SER A 27 -22.01 11.30 -9.73
N PRO A 28 -20.77 11.73 -10.05
CA PRO A 28 -19.56 11.32 -9.32
C PRO A 28 -19.57 11.68 -7.83
N SER A 29 -20.18 12.79 -7.44
CA SER A 29 -20.22 13.22 -6.03
C SER A 29 -21.41 12.66 -5.25
N HIS A 30 -22.47 12.21 -5.93
CA HIS A 30 -23.78 12.02 -5.31
C HIS A 30 -24.27 10.57 -5.25
N ASP A 31 -23.76 9.66 -6.09
CA ASP A 31 -24.18 8.25 -6.11
C ASP A 31 -23.22 7.38 -5.27
N GLU A 32 -23.36 7.45 -3.94
CA GLU A 32 -22.54 6.68 -3.00
C GLU A 32 -22.73 5.16 -3.17
N GLU A 33 -23.94 4.73 -3.52
CA GLU A 33 -24.23 3.32 -3.76
C GLU A 33 -23.49 2.79 -4.98
N ALA A 34 -23.46 3.55 -6.09
CA ALA A 34 -22.68 3.17 -7.26
C ALA A 34 -21.17 3.12 -6.97
N TRP A 35 -20.65 4.01 -6.12
CA TRP A 35 -19.25 3.94 -5.69
C TRP A 35 -18.95 2.69 -4.88
N ARG A 36 -19.81 2.34 -3.94
CA ARG A 36 -19.67 1.12 -3.11
C ARG A 36 -19.76 -0.15 -3.97
N GLU A 37 -20.68 -0.17 -4.93
CA GLU A 37 -20.83 -1.27 -5.89
C GLU A 37 -19.60 -1.38 -6.80
N LEU A 38 -19.11 -0.25 -7.34
CA LEU A 38 -17.90 -0.21 -8.18
C LEU A 38 -16.66 -0.66 -7.41
N TRP A 39 -16.52 -0.21 -6.17
CA TRP A 39 -15.49 -0.68 -5.26
C TRP A 39 -15.58 -2.18 -5.07
N HIS A 40 -16.80 -2.70 -4.87
CA HIS A 40 -16.99 -4.12 -4.67
C HIS A 40 -16.49 -4.94 -5.88
N LEU A 41 -16.87 -4.50 -7.08
CA LEU A 41 -16.52 -5.16 -8.34
C LEU A 41 -15.03 -5.08 -8.68
N LEU A 42 -14.35 -3.98 -8.30
CA LEU A 42 -12.98 -3.70 -8.75
C LEU A 42 -11.90 -3.98 -7.69
N ALA A 43 -12.24 -3.96 -6.40
CA ALA A 43 -11.28 -3.99 -5.31
C ALA A 43 -11.58 -5.03 -4.20
N THR A 44 -12.69 -5.78 -4.25
CA THR A 44 -12.96 -6.82 -3.22
C THR A 44 -12.19 -8.11 -3.44
N GLU A 45 -11.78 -8.40 -4.67
CA GLU A 45 -10.83 -9.49 -4.90
C GLU A 45 -9.41 -8.98 -4.63
N GLY A 46 -9.13 -8.52 -3.41
CA GLY A 46 -7.88 -7.85 -2.98
C GLY A 46 -6.58 -8.66 -3.13
N LEU A 47 -6.61 -9.75 -3.89
CA LEU A 47 -5.50 -10.64 -4.22
C LEU A 47 -5.47 -11.05 -5.71
N THR A 48 -6.39 -10.58 -6.56
CA THR A 48 -6.42 -10.93 -7.99
C THR A 48 -6.57 -9.72 -8.90
N VAL A 49 -5.69 -9.63 -9.90
CA VAL A 49 -5.75 -8.64 -10.97
C VAL A 49 -7.01 -8.85 -11.82
N SER A 50 -7.81 -7.79 -11.99
CA SER A 50 -8.90 -7.77 -12.96
C SER A 50 -8.60 -6.79 -14.10
N ALA A 51 -8.71 -7.24 -15.36
CA ALA A 51 -8.59 -6.33 -16.52
C ALA A 51 -9.61 -5.18 -16.49
N ALA A 52 -10.75 -5.39 -15.82
CA ALA A 52 -11.76 -4.37 -15.61
C ALA A 52 -11.25 -3.23 -14.70
N GLY A 53 -10.48 -3.54 -13.64
CA GLY A 53 -9.83 -2.53 -12.82
C GLY A 53 -8.86 -1.66 -13.61
N PHE A 54 -8.03 -2.28 -14.44
CA PHE A 54 -7.10 -1.55 -15.33
C PHE A 54 -7.82 -0.64 -16.33
N ALA A 55 -8.88 -1.15 -16.95
CA ALA A 55 -9.68 -0.37 -17.88
C ALA A 55 -10.40 0.81 -17.17
N ALA A 56 -10.67 0.71 -15.87
CA ALA A 56 -11.27 1.79 -15.08
C ALA A 56 -10.29 2.92 -14.71
N LEU A 57 -8.97 2.66 -14.62
CA LEU A 57 -7.99 3.67 -14.17
C LEU A 57 -8.02 5.00 -14.96
N PRO A 58 -8.11 5.01 -16.32
CA PRO A 58 -8.24 6.25 -17.07
C PRO A 58 -9.51 7.05 -16.71
N HIS A 59 -10.61 6.36 -16.43
CA HIS A 59 -11.88 6.99 -16.04
C HIS A 59 -11.80 7.58 -14.63
N LEU A 60 -11.17 6.87 -13.69
CA LEU A 60 -10.93 7.39 -12.33
C LEU A 60 -10.01 8.62 -12.35
N ARG A 61 -8.97 8.61 -13.18
CA ARG A 61 -8.14 9.80 -13.44
C ARG A 61 -9.00 10.96 -13.97
N ASP A 62 -9.88 10.71 -14.93
CA ASP A 62 -10.70 11.78 -15.53
C ASP A 62 -11.71 12.36 -14.53
N ILE A 63 -12.27 11.52 -13.64
CA ILE A 63 -13.07 11.98 -12.49
C ILE A 63 -12.23 12.83 -11.54
N ALA A 64 -11.03 12.37 -11.17
CA ALA A 64 -10.14 13.12 -10.29
C ALA A 64 -9.74 14.49 -10.89
N ARG A 65 -9.75 14.64 -12.23
CA ARG A 65 -9.51 15.91 -12.92
C ARG A 65 -10.68 16.87 -12.94
N SER A 66 -11.92 16.40 -12.80
CA SER A 66 -13.10 17.27 -12.88
C SER A 66 -13.23 18.21 -11.66
N GLY A 67 -12.55 17.89 -10.56
CA GLY A 67 -12.27 18.82 -9.46
C GLY A 67 -13.28 18.86 -8.32
N GLU A 68 -14.31 18.01 -8.33
CA GLU A 68 -15.23 17.89 -7.20
C GLU A 68 -14.62 17.05 -6.07
N THR A 69 -14.28 17.67 -4.92
CA THR A 69 -13.46 17.05 -3.86
C THR A 69 -13.89 15.65 -3.45
N VAL A 70 -15.20 15.42 -3.23
CA VAL A 70 -15.71 14.09 -2.84
C VAL A 70 -15.49 13.05 -3.93
N ALA A 71 -15.72 13.41 -5.19
CA ALA A 71 -15.47 12.53 -6.33
C ALA A 71 -13.96 12.30 -6.55
N VAL A 72 -13.13 13.32 -6.34
CA VAL A 72 -11.66 13.21 -6.38
C VAL A 72 -11.19 12.20 -5.34
N ASP A 73 -11.60 12.35 -4.09
CA ASP A 73 -11.14 11.49 -2.99
C ASP A 73 -11.51 10.02 -3.24
N ARG A 74 -12.76 9.76 -3.65
CA ARG A 74 -13.23 8.41 -4.00
C ARG A 74 -12.49 7.82 -5.20
N ALA A 75 -12.26 8.61 -6.24
CA ALA A 75 -11.57 8.15 -7.44
C ALA A 75 -10.10 7.81 -7.17
N LEU A 76 -9.41 8.64 -6.38
CA LEU A 76 -8.02 8.43 -6.02
C LEU A 76 -7.83 7.24 -5.07
N ASP A 77 -8.76 7.06 -4.12
CA ASP A 77 -8.78 5.91 -3.22
C ASP A 77 -8.95 4.60 -4.00
N LEU A 78 -9.99 4.50 -4.83
CA LEU A 78 -10.25 3.30 -5.63
C LEU A 78 -9.12 3.01 -6.62
N ALA A 79 -8.54 4.05 -7.23
CA ALA A 79 -7.38 3.89 -8.10
C ALA A 79 -6.17 3.32 -7.33
N GLY A 80 -5.94 3.77 -6.10
CA GLY A 80 -4.92 3.22 -5.21
C GLY A 80 -5.12 1.74 -4.92
N ALA A 81 -6.35 1.35 -4.58
CA ALA A 81 -6.71 -0.04 -4.32
C ALA A 81 -6.50 -0.95 -5.54
N ILE A 82 -6.91 -0.49 -6.73
CA ILE A 82 -6.66 -1.22 -7.99
C ILE A 82 -5.16 -1.39 -8.23
N VAL A 83 -4.37 -0.31 -8.08
CA VAL A 83 -2.92 -0.34 -8.28
C VAL A 83 -2.21 -1.23 -7.27
N ALA A 84 -2.69 -1.33 -6.02
CA ALA A 84 -2.09 -2.21 -5.02
C ALA A 84 -2.20 -3.70 -5.41
N GLY A 85 -3.35 -4.11 -5.98
CA GLY A 85 -3.56 -5.47 -6.47
C GLY A 85 -2.67 -5.86 -7.66
N VAL A 86 -2.24 -4.88 -8.47
CA VAL A 86 -1.40 -5.09 -9.66
C VAL A 86 -0.09 -5.79 -9.35
N HIS A 87 0.53 -5.40 -8.25
CA HIS A 87 1.87 -5.86 -7.92
C HIS A 87 1.90 -7.27 -7.33
N GLN A 88 0.74 -7.90 -7.14
CA GLN A 88 0.65 -9.27 -6.63
C GLN A 88 0.59 -10.33 -7.74
N ASP A 89 0.42 -9.96 -9.02
CA ASP A 89 0.26 -10.91 -10.15
C ASP A 89 1.39 -10.82 -11.20
N HIS A 90 2.10 -11.93 -11.38
CA HIS A 90 3.21 -12.10 -12.33
C HIS A 90 2.78 -12.18 -13.81
N GLY A 91 1.48 -12.11 -14.13
CA GLY A 91 0.95 -12.16 -15.49
C GLY A 91 0.52 -10.82 -16.09
N ALA A 92 0.54 -9.73 -15.33
CA ALA A 92 -0.09 -8.47 -15.70
C ALA A 92 0.85 -7.42 -16.35
N ASP A 93 2.15 -7.72 -16.48
CA ASP A 93 3.19 -6.73 -16.86
C ASP A 93 2.86 -5.86 -18.09
N GLU A 94 2.29 -6.44 -19.14
CA GLU A 94 1.90 -5.69 -20.34
C GLU A 94 0.75 -4.70 -20.06
N LEU A 95 -0.21 -5.09 -19.21
CA LEU A 95 -1.30 -4.23 -18.76
C LEU A 95 -0.76 -3.05 -17.97
N VAL A 96 0.15 -3.33 -17.02
CA VAL A 96 0.77 -2.29 -16.20
C VAL A 96 1.57 -1.32 -17.07
N ARG A 97 2.36 -1.82 -18.03
CA ARG A 97 3.10 -0.97 -18.98
C ARG A 97 2.16 -0.07 -19.77
N ALA A 98 1.01 -0.58 -20.20
CA ALA A 98 0.03 0.20 -20.94
C ALA A 98 -0.61 1.33 -20.11
N VAL A 99 -0.83 1.12 -18.81
CA VAL A 99 -1.43 2.12 -17.91
C VAL A 99 -0.42 2.92 -17.10
N ALA A 100 0.88 2.66 -17.21
CA ALA A 100 1.93 3.32 -16.43
C ALA A 100 1.87 4.88 -16.49
N PRO A 101 1.60 5.52 -17.64
CA PRO A 101 1.41 6.98 -17.69
C PRO A 101 0.23 7.47 -16.85
N VAL A 102 -0.85 6.68 -16.77
CA VAL A 102 -2.04 6.97 -15.96
C VAL A 102 -1.72 6.84 -14.48
N ILE A 103 -1.01 5.78 -14.07
CA ILE A 103 -0.55 5.58 -12.69
C ILE A 103 0.36 6.74 -12.26
N ALA A 104 1.27 7.20 -13.12
CA ALA A 104 2.14 8.34 -12.83
C ALA A 104 1.36 9.66 -12.69
N GLU A 105 0.24 9.83 -13.38
CA GLU A 105 -0.66 10.97 -13.22
C GLU A 105 -1.46 10.89 -11.92
N LEU A 106 -2.04 9.73 -11.61
CA LEU A 106 -2.72 9.46 -10.35
C LEU A 106 -1.79 9.69 -9.14
N LYS A 107 -0.55 9.20 -9.20
CA LYS A 107 0.48 9.45 -8.17
C LYS A 107 0.65 10.94 -7.88
N ARG A 108 0.71 11.78 -8.92
CA ARG A 108 0.84 13.24 -8.79
C ARG A 108 -0.41 13.86 -8.18
N MET A 109 -1.60 13.40 -8.56
CA MET A 109 -2.87 13.87 -8.00
C MET A 109 -3.00 13.52 -6.52
N ILE A 110 -2.67 12.28 -6.14
CA ILE A 110 -2.65 11.82 -4.74
C ILE A 110 -1.66 12.65 -3.92
N THR A 111 -0.44 12.84 -4.44
CA THR A 111 0.58 13.63 -3.74
C THR A 111 0.11 15.06 -3.48
N ARG A 112 -0.54 15.69 -4.46
CA ARG A 112 -1.13 17.03 -4.29
C ARG A 112 -2.23 17.00 -3.24
N ARG A 113 -3.15 16.04 -3.33
CA ARG A 113 -4.31 15.95 -2.44
C ARG A 113 -3.91 15.74 -0.97
N LEU A 114 -2.88 14.92 -0.72
CA LEU A 114 -2.28 14.76 0.61
C LEU A 114 -1.71 16.08 1.17
N GLY A 115 -1.21 16.97 0.30
CA GLY A 115 -0.65 18.27 0.67
C GLY A 115 -1.70 19.36 0.95
N ASP A 116 -2.96 19.17 0.54
CA ASP A 116 -4.02 20.17 0.74
C ASP A 116 -4.47 20.27 2.21
N GLY A 117 -4.15 19.29 3.05
CA GLY A 117 -4.32 19.34 4.51
C GLY A 117 -5.76 19.23 5.05
N ASP A 118 -6.78 19.29 4.19
CA ASP A 118 -8.19 19.11 4.54
C ASP A 118 -8.68 17.72 4.14
N LEU A 119 -8.35 16.73 4.96
CA LEU A 119 -8.70 15.32 4.76
C LEU A 119 -9.25 14.72 6.05
N ALA A 120 -10.36 13.99 5.95
CA ALA A 120 -10.79 13.11 7.03
C ALA A 120 -9.71 12.03 7.27
N PRO A 121 -9.49 11.57 8.51
CA PRO A 121 -8.44 10.60 8.83
C PRO A 121 -8.48 9.32 7.97
N ALA A 122 -9.67 8.77 7.72
CA ALA A 122 -9.84 7.59 6.88
C ALA A 122 -9.39 7.86 5.43
N THR A 123 -9.78 9.00 4.85
CA THR A 123 -9.37 9.41 3.49
C THR A 123 -7.86 9.68 3.42
N ALA A 124 -7.28 10.32 4.43
CA ALA A 124 -5.84 10.56 4.49
C ALA A 124 -5.05 9.24 4.53
N MET A 125 -5.48 8.26 5.32
CA MET A 125 -4.84 6.93 5.35
C MET A 125 -4.99 6.19 4.01
N ALA A 126 -6.18 6.24 3.42
CA ALA A 126 -6.45 5.66 2.10
C ALA A 126 -5.52 6.25 1.02
N LEU A 127 -5.38 7.58 0.98
CA LEU A 127 -4.49 8.26 0.04
C LEU A 127 -3.01 8.03 0.34
N PHE A 128 -2.61 7.88 1.62
CA PHE A 128 -1.27 7.47 2.00
C PHE A 128 -0.91 6.11 1.41
N ARG A 129 -1.81 5.11 1.55
CA ARG A 129 -1.65 3.78 0.96
C ARG A 129 -1.70 3.80 -0.57
N ALA A 130 -2.61 4.58 -1.16
CA ALA A 130 -2.68 4.76 -2.61
C ALA A 130 -1.38 5.34 -3.18
N ARG A 131 -0.74 6.26 -2.46
CA ARG A 131 0.56 6.83 -2.84
C ARG A 131 1.69 5.81 -2.75
N LEU A 132 1.63 4.89 -1.78
CA LEU A 132 2.55 3.76 -1.68
C LEU A 132 2.42 2.83 -2.89
N ALA A 133 1.20 2.43 -3.21
CA ALA A 133 0.89 1.54 -4.33
C ALA A 133 1.35 2.13 -5.69
N CYS A 134 1.03 3.40 -5.95
CA CYS A 134 1.40 4.09 -7.18
C CYS A 134 2.91 4.34 -7.32
N ALA A 135 3.67 4.18 -6.25
CA ALA A 135 5.13 4.27 -6.27
C ALA A 135 5.83 2.91 -6.28
N GLY A 136 5.07 1.82 -6.44
CA GLY A 136 5.59 0.46 -6.51
C GLY A 136 5.84 -0.20 -5.17
N SER A 137 5.42 0.42 -4.06
CA SER A 137 5.61 -0.08 -2.70
C SER A 137 4.38 -0.84 -2.23
N SER A 138 4.21 -2.00 -2.82
CA SER A 138 2.95 -2.76 -2.79
C SER A 138 2.70 -3.43 -1.46
N LEU A 139 3.75 -4.05 -0.91
CA LEU A 139 3.76 -4.60 0.44
C LEU A 139 3.29 -3.55 1.44
N TRP A 140 3.94 -2.38 1.42
CA TRP A 140 3.63 -1.30 2.35
C TRP A 140 2.27 -0.67 2.07
N SER A 141 1.80 -0.64 0.83
CA SER A 141 0.44 -0.14 0.51
C SER A 141 -0.69 -1.01 1.09
N LEU A 142 -0.42 -2.31 1.26
CA LEU A 142 -1.37 -3.29 1.80
C LEU A 142 -1.19 -3.54 3.29
N THR A 143 -0.11 -3.01 3.88
CA THR A 143 0.16 -3.17 5.32
C THR A 143 -0.86 -2.40 6.13
N GLU A 144 -1.39 -3.05 7.18
CA GLU A 144 -2.40 -2.43 8.05
C GLU A 144 -1.83 -1.26 8.86
N PHE A 145 -0.53 -1.33 9.18
CA PHE A 145 0.16 -0.40 10.07
C PHE A 145 -0.48 -0.28 11.45
N ASP A 146 -1.11 -1.36 11.91
CA ASP A 146 -1.53 -1.47 13.28
C ASP A 146 -0.27 -1.68 14.15
N PHE A 147 0.02 -0.69 14.98
CA PHE A 147 1.12 -0.69 15.93
C PHE A 147 0.62 -0.77 17.37
N GLU A 148 -0.68 -1.01 17.60
CA GLU A 148 -1.20 -1.35 18.92
C GLU A 148 -0.82 -2.80 19.26
N ASP A 149 -1.00 -3.73 18.33
CA ASP A 149 -0.67 -5.15 18.48
C ASP A 149 0.24 -5.71 17.38
N GLY A 150 1.03 -4.85 16.73
CA GLY A 150 1.86 -5.21 15.58
C GLY A 150 2.85 -6.36 15.84
N PHE A 151 2.63 -7.49 15.15
CA PHE A 151 3.58 -8.60 15.10
C PHE A 151 4.09 -8.84 13.69
N TYR A 152 5.41 -8.83 13.54
CA TYR A 152 6.08 -9.20 12.30
C TYR A 152 6.89 -10.47 12.53
N THR A 153 7.05 -11.24 11.47
CA THR A 153 7.77 -12.50 11.50
C THR A 153 8.76 -12.49 10.35
N VAL A 154 10.05 -12.51 10.68
CA VAL A 154 11.16 -12.37 9.73
C VAL A 154 12.23 -13.41 10.02
N ASP A 155 12.89 -13.91 8.99
CA ASP A 155 14.10 -14.72 9.13
C ASP A 155 15.31 -13.83 9.45
N CYS A 156 16.16 -14.28 10.36
CA CYS A 156 17.44 -13.63 10.57
C CYS A 156 18.29 -13.73 9.29
N PRO A 157 18.83 -12.61 8.76
CA PRO A 157 19.61 -12.64 7.52
C PRO A 157 20.91 -13.44 7.64
N HIS A 158 21.41 -13.68 8.86
CA HIS A 158 22.63 -14.43 9.13
C HIS A 158 22.38 -15.92 9.40
N CYS A 159 21.59 -16.27 10.43
CA CYS A 159 21.39 -17.68 10.82
C CYS A 159 20.06 -18.29 10.38
N ARG A 160 19.21 -17.54 9.68
CA ARG A 160 17.87 -17.97 9.22
C ARG A 160 16.91 -18.41 10.33
N LEU A 161 17.22 -18.10 11.59
CA LEU A 161 16.26 -18.27 12.67
C LEU A 161 15.01 -17.44 12.38
N ARG A 162 13.82 -18.03 12.48
CA ARG A 162 12.58 -17.27 12.44
C ARG A 162 12.45 -16.43 13.71
N VAL A 163 12.47 -15.11 13.55
CA VAL A 163 12.40 -14.12 14.63
C VAL A 163 11.01 -13.49 14.62
N THR A 164 10.36 -13.50 15.78
CA THR A 164 9.16 -12.70 16.04
C THR A 164 9.58 -11.31 16.46
N ILE A 165 8.96 -10.30 15.86
CA ILE A 165 9.12 -8.89 16.19
C ILE A 165 7.79 -8.39 16.73
N ALA A 166 7.81 -7.85 17.95
CA ALA A 166 6.66 -7.18 18.55
C ALA A 166 6.90 -5.66 18.54
N ILE A 167 5.92 -4.91 18.05
CA ILE A 167 5.87 -3.44 18.08
C ILE A 167 4.46 -3.05 18.55
N GLY A 168 4.37 -2.55 19.79
CA GLY A 168 3.10 -2.04 20.34
C GLY A 168 2.95 -2.31 21.83
N ASP A 169 1.72 -2.57 22.25
CA ASP A 169 1.31 -2.80 23.63
C ASP A 169 1.92 -4.06 24.25
N TYR A 170 2.18 -5.08 23.43
CA TYR A 170 2.86 -6.30 23.88
C TYR A 170 4.36 -6.10 24.12
N GLY A 171 4.92 -4.97 23.67
CA GLY A 171 6.30 -4.59 23.85
C GLY A 171 6.99 -4.23 22.54
N ARG A 172 8.29 -3.94 22.64
CA ARG A 172 9.15 -3.55 21.53
C ARG A 172 10.40 -4.43 21.55
N TYR A 173 10.28 -5.65 21.02
CA TYR A 173 11.35 -6.65 21.09
C TYR A 173 11.40 -7.58 19.88
N SER A 174 12.55 -8.21 19.67
CA SER A 174 12.72 -9.42 18.87
C SER A 174 12.81 -10.65 19.77
N ALA A 175 12.29 -11.80 19.34
CA ALA A 175 12.25 -13.02 20.12
C ALA A 175 12.29 -14.29 19.26
N TYR A 176 12.62 -15.41 19.91
CA TYR A 176 12.36 -16.74 19.36
C TYR A 176 10.97 -17.19 19.82
N ARG A 177 10.12 -17.60 18.88
CA ARG A 177 8.79 -18.14 19.21
C ARG A 177 8.90 -19.62 19.56
N ASP A 178 8.80 -19.92 20.84
CA ASP A 178 8.60 -21.27 21.33
C ASP A 178 7.11 -21.63 21.31
N TRP A 179 6.80 -22.87 20.94
CA TRP A 179 5.42 -23.33 20.83
C TRP A 179 4.70 -23.35 22.19
N ASP A 180 5.37 -23.81 23.23
CA ASP A 180 4.78 -23.99 24.57
C ASP A 180 4.94 -22.75 25.46
N HIS A 181 6.05 -22.02 25.28
CA HIS A 181 6.44 -20.91 26.15
C HIS A 181 6.23 -19.52 25.52
N GLY A 182 5.79 -19.45 24.27
CA GLY A 182 5.63 -18.22 23.52
C GLY A 182 6.97 -17.53 23.25
N ASP A 183 7.00 -16.20 23.34
CA ASP A 183 8.18 -15.41 22.96
C ASP A 183 9.27 -15.45 24.04
N VAL A 184 10.31 -16.25 23.77
CA VAL A 184 11.47 -16.44 24.65
C VAL A 184 12.72 -15.79 24.09
N ARG A 185 13.75 -15.64 24.93
CA ARG A 185 15.04 -15.02 24.58
C ARG A 185 14.91 -13.61 24.01
N ARG A 186 13.94 -12.82 24.52
CA ARG A 186 13.64 -11.47 24.04
C ARG A 186 14.88 -10.57 24.02
N ARG A 187 14.98 -9.72 23.00
CA ARG A 187 15.97 -8.65 22.85
C ARG A 187 15.24 -7.34 22.55
N PRO A 188 15.58 -6.22 23.22
CA PRO A 188 14.89 -4.96 22.97
C PRO A 188 15.16 -4.47 21.54
N LEU A 189 14.12 -3.93 20.88
CA LEU A 189 14.32 -3.20 19.64
C LEU A 189 15.03 -1.87 19.90
N ARG A 190 15.76 -1.39 18.90
CA ARG A 190 16.32 -0.05 18.90
C ARG A 190 15.55 0.79 17.90
N ARG A 191 14.91 1.84 18.41
CA ARG A 191 14.24 2.84 17.61
C ARG A 191 15.24 3.50 16.65
N ALA A 192 14.83 3.73 15.40
CA ALA A 192 15.55 4.63 14.51
C ALA A 192 15.38 6.09 14.96
N ASP A 193 16.41 6.90 14.80
CA ASP A 193 16.24 8.35 14.85
C ASP A 193 15.45 8.77 13.60
N PRO A 194 14.35 9.53 13.73
CA PRO A 194 13.67 10.12 12.58
C PRO A 194 14.58 10.82 11.57
N GLY A 195 15.67 11.45 12.03
CA GLY A 195 16.64 12.13 11.16
C GLY A 195 17.57 11.19 10.39
N ASP A 196 17.63 9.92 10.78
CA ASP A 196 18.43 8.88 10.11
C ASP A 196 17.59 8.05 9.11
N LEU A 197 16.27 8.28 9.04
CA LEU A 197 15.42 7.64 8.04
C LEU A 197 15.74 8.22 6.65
N ASP A 198 15.70 7.36 5.62
CA ASP A 198 15.88 7.77 4.23
C ASP A 198 14.81 7.15 3.31
N GLY A 199 14.79 7.61 2.05
CA GLY A 199 13.94 7.08 0.99
C GLY A 199 12.48 6.90 1.39
N LEU A 200 12.00 5.66 1.28
CA LEU A 200 10.63 5.27 1.61
C LEU A 200 10.31 5.50 3.10
N ALA A 201 11.21 5.11 4.00
CA ALA A 201 11.00 5.20 5.44
C ALA A 201 10.86 6.66 5.89
N ALA A 202 11.72 7.55 5.38
CA ALA A 202 11.62 8.98 5.63
C ALA A 202 10.29 9.54 5.13
N TRP A 203 9.93 9.24 3.88
CA TRP A 203 8.68 9.71 3.28
C TRP A 203 7.46 9.25 4.07
N MET A 204 7.40 7.97 4.47
CA MET A 204 6.29 7.43 5.26
C MET A 204 6.17 8.14 6.60
N HIS A 205 7.29 8.31 7.32
CA HIS A 205 7.31 8.96 8.62
C HIS A 205 6.92 10.44 8.53
N GLU A 206 7.50 11.20 7.60
CA GLU A 206 7.19 12.63 7.42
C GLU A 206 5.73 12.85 7.01
N THR A 207 5.23 12.03 6.08
CA THR A 207 3.83 12.11 5.63
C THR A 207 2.88 11.74 6.75
N ALA A 208 3.15 10.68 7.51
CA ALA A 208 2.34 10.31 8.68
C ALA A 208 2.26 11.46 9.70
N ARG A 209 3.38 12.14 9.95
CA ARG A 209 3.42 13.31 10.84
C ARG A 209 2.63 14.49 10.29
N ALA A 210 2.78 14.80 9.00
CA ALA A 210 2.07 15.90 8.36
C ALA A 210 0.54 15.69 8.39
N LEU A 211 0.09 14.43 8.29
CA LEU A 211 -1.31 14.04 8.37
C LEU A 211 -1.84 13.90 9.82
N GLY A 212 -1.00 14.06 10.83
CA GLY A 212 -1.39 13.95 12.24
C GLY A 212 -1.50 12.50 12.76
N PHE A 213 -1.00 11.51 12.03
CA PHE A 213 -0.99 10.11 12.45
C PHE A 213 0.20 9.83 13.39
N ALA A 214 0.09 10.25 14.65
CA ALA A 214 1.17 10.18 15.62
C ALA A 214 1.64 8.74 15.92
N GLU A 215 0.69 7.81 16.10
CA GLU A 215 0.99 6.39 16.38
C GLU A 215 1.66 5.71 15.18
N LEU A 216 1.16 5.95 13.96
CA LEU A 216 1.80 5.50 12.73
C LEU A 216 3.25 6.02 12.65
N ALA A 217 3.44 7.33 12.83
CA ALA A 217 4.77 7.93 12.78
C ALA A 217 5.71 7.35 13.84
N GLU A 218 5.24 7.11 15.07
CA GLU A 218 6.04 6.43 16.09
C GLU A 218 6.36 4.99 15.70
N GLY A 219 5.37 4.19 15.32
CA GLY A 219 5.55 2.80 14.96
C GLY A 219 6.53 2.62 13.78
N LEU A 220 6.50 3.52 12.80
CA LEU A 220 7.46 3.53 11.69
C LEU A 220 8.92 3.65 12.16
N THR A 221 9.19 4.37 13.25
CA THR A 221 10.55 4.44 13.81
C THR A 221 11.00 3.16 14.51
N TRP A 222 10.07 2.29 14.91
CA TRP A 222 10.38 0.95 15.41
C TRP A 222 10.50 -0.04 14.27
N LEU A 223 9.61 0.05 13.28
CA LEU A 223 9.60 -0.78 12.08
C LEU A 223 10.86 -0.57 11.22
N PHE A 224 11.28 0.67 11.01
CA PHE A 224 12.57 0.98 10.35
C PHE A 224 13.72 1.11 11.35
N GLY A 225 13.48 0.71 12.61
CA GLY A 225 14.50 0.52 13.64
C GLY A 225 15.24 -0.81 13.50
N ARG A 226 16.12 -1.09 14.47
CA ARG A 226 16.96 -2.30 14.47
C ARG A 226 16.45 -3.36 15.45
N ALA A 227 16.39 -4.60 14.96
CA ALA A 227 16.23 -5.80 15.77
C ALA A 227 17.58 -6.51 15.94
N GLU A 228 17.69 -7.31 17.01
CA GLU A 228 18.81 -8.22 17.25
C GLU A 228 18.32 -9.66 17.22
N CYS A 229 18.99 -10.54 16.49
CA CYS A 229 18.65 -11.96 16.47
C CYS A 229 18.91 -12.58 17.86
N PRO A 230 17.94 -13.26 18.47
CA PRO A 230 18.09 -13.84 19.81
C PRO A 230 19.07 -15.02 19.88
N ASP A 231 19.50 -15.56 18.74
CA ASP A 231 20.43 -16.69 18.66
C ASP A 231 21.85 -16.25 18.26
N CYS A 232 22.01 -15.55 17.14
CA CYS A 232 23.34 -15.16 16.64
C CYS A 232 23.74 -13.69 16.89
N ALA A 233 22.88 -12.90 17.54
CA ALA A 233 23.09 -11.48 17.83
C ALA A 233 23.32 -10.56 16.60
N CYS A 234 23.12 -11.07 15.38
CA CYS A 234 23.12 -10.25 14.17
C CYS A 234 22.02 -9.18 14.27
N THR A 235 22.36 -7.94 13.93
CA THR A 235 21.40 -6.83 13.89
C THR A 235 20.95 -6.51 12.47
N PHE A 236 19.67 -6.23 12.29
CA PHE A 236 19.09 -5.89 10.99
C PHE A 236 17.94 -4.89 11.15
N VAL A 237 17.58 -4.19 10.08
CA VAL A 237 16.41 -3.30 10.05
C VAL A 237 15.16 -4.16 9.84
N VAL A 238 14.14 -4.00 10.69
CA VAL A 238 12.95 -4.87 10.65
C VAL A 238 12.20 -4.71 9.33
N GLY A 239 11.93 -3.47 8.92
CA GLY A 239 11.22 -3.14 7.69
C GLY A 239 11.94 -3.67 6.46
N ASP A 240 13.25 -3.47 6.35
CA ASP A 240 14.04 -3.97 5.21
C ASP A 240 14.02 -5.49 5.11
N GLN A 241 14.16 -6.19 6.25
CA GLN A 241 14.11 -7.66 6.26
C GLN A 241 12.71 -8.18 5.92
N TYR A 242 11.67 -7.53 6.48
CA TYR A 242 10.29 -7.87 6.18
C TYR A 242 9.96 -7.63 4.69
N ALA A 243 10.43 -6.53 4.12
CA ALA A 243 10.31 -6.24 2.70
C ALA A 243 11.06 -7.26 1.84
N ALA A 244 12.30 -7.60 2.18
CA ALA A 244 13.08 -8.60 1.45
C ALA A 244 12.41 -9.98 1.39
N GLU A 245 11.60 -10.34 2.39
CA GLU A 245 10.87 -11.61 2.45
C GLU A 245 9.47 -11.59 1.84
N ASN A 246 8.81 -10.43 1.82
CA ASN A 246 7.39 -10.32 1.47
C ASN A 246 7.12 -9.42 0.25
N GLU A 247 8.10 -8.65 -0.24
CA GLU A 247 7.93 -7.94 -1.50
C GLU A 247 7.81 -8.95 -2.64
N PRO A 248 6.79 -8.80 -3.51
CA PRO A 248 6.67 -9.63 -4.70
C PRO A 248 7.96 -9.51 -5.50
N HIS A 249 8.57 -10.65 -5.86
CA HIS A 249 9.74 -10.67 -6.72
C HIS A 249 9.34 -10.21 -8.13
N HIS A 250 9.34 -8.90 -8.35
CA HIS A 250 9.27 -8.34 -9.69
C HIS A 250 10.64 -8.48 -10.35
N ALA A 251 10.66 -8.73 -11.66
CA ALA A 251 11.88 -8.55 -12.43
C ALA A 251 12.39 -7.11 -12.22
N ILE A 252 13.71 -6.92 -12.24
CA ILE A 252 14.37 -5.61 -12.05
C ILE A 252 13.85 -4.56 -13.06
N ASP A 253 13.24 -5.00 -14.15
CA ASP A 253 12.55 -4.19 -15.18
C ASP A 253 11.03 -4.03 -14.96
N GLY A 254 10.58 -4.13 -13.70
CA GLY A 254 9.17 -3.96 -13.32
C GLY A 254 8.59 -2.65 -13.89
N PRO A 255 7.32 -2.66 -14.33
CA PRO A 255 6.70 -1.58 -15.12
C PRO A 255 6.59 -0.23 -14.40
N VAL A 256 6.76 -0.22 -13.08
CA VAL A 256 6.87 1.00 -12.26
C VAL A 256 8.22 0.93 -11.52
N PRO A 257 9.22 1.73 -11.89
CA PRO A 257 10.50 1.69 -11.20
C PRO A 257 10.33 2.09 -9.73
N ALA A 258 10.86 1.27 -8.83
CA ALA A 258 11.03 1.63 -7.43
C ALA A 258 11.97 2.86 -7.36
N GLY A 259 11.62 3.87 -6.57
CA GLY A 259 12.54 4.97 -6.26
C GLY A 259 12.15 6.36 -6.76
N GLY A 260 10.95 6.81 -6.42
CA GLY A 260 10.58 8.23 -6.54
C GLY A 260 9.85 8.70 -5.29
N TRP A 261 10.53 8.55 -4.15
CA TRP A 261 10.10 9.00 -2.82
C TRP A 261 10.55 10.43 -2.60
#